data_AF-A0A0D7AAF0-F1
#
_entry.id   AF-A0A0D7AAF0-F1
#
_cell.length_a   1.000
_cell.length_b   1.000
_cell.length_c   1.000
_cell.angle_alpha   90.00
_cell.angle_beta   90.00
_cell.angle_gamma   90.00
#
_symmetry.space_group_name_H-M   'P 1'
#
loop_
_entity.id
_entity.type
_entity.pdbx_description
1 polymer ?
#
loop_
_entity_poly.entity_id
_entity_poly.type
_entity_poly.pdbx_seq_one_letter_code
_entity_poly.pdbx_strand_id
1 'polypeptide(L)' 'IPMRDIVEEVDVRKGVREACSILDDARLHSSPTYVHCKVGKSRSVTAVIAYLIHANHWTL' A
#
# COMPACT_ATOMS: atom_id res chain seq x y z
N ILE A 1 2.81 0.54 9.10
CA ILE A 1 1.75 -0.48 9.00
C ILE A 1 2.40 -1.85 9.02
N PRO A 2 2.24 -2.64 10.09
CA PRO A 2 2.70 -4.01 10.10
C PRO A 2 1.91 -4.81 9.06
N MET A 3 2.63 -5.55 8.21
CA MET A 3 2.04 -6.43 7.22
C MET A 3 2.91 -7.68 7.17
N ARG A 4 2.30 -8.84 7.38
CA ARG A 4 2.97 -10.13 7.20
C ARG A 4 3.15 -10.40 5.71
N ASP A 5 4.26 -11.04 5.37
CA ASP A 5 4.63 -11.35 3.98
C ASP A 5 4.08 -12.73 3.58
N ILE A 6 2.80 -12.97 3.90
CA ILE A 6 2.10 -14.24 3.68
C ILE A 6 0.71 -13.91 3.14
N VAL A 7 0.42 -14.35 1.91
CA VAL A 7 -0.73 -13.87 1.10
C VAL A 7 -2.09 -14.26 1.69
N GLU A 8 -2.17 -15.38 2.41
CA GLU A 8 -3.42 -15.96 2.90
C GLU A 8 -3.96 -15.31 4.18
N GLU A 9 -3.24 -14.32 4.74
CA GLU A 9 -3.66 -13.67 5.98
C GLU A 9 -4.59 -12.46 5.75
N VAL A 10 -5.63 -12.40 6.57
CA VAL A 10 -6.55 -11.24 6.74
C VAL A 10 -5.79 -9.93 6.96
N ASP A 11 -4.59 -10.02 7.54
CA ASP A 11 -3.71 -8.90 7.84
C ASP A 11 -3.21 -8.16 6.58
N VAL A 12 -3.04 -8.86 5.45
CA VAL A 12 -2.60 -8.22 4.18
C VAL A 12 -3.68 -7.31 3.62
N ARG A 13 -4.94 -7.78 3.55
CA ARG A 13 -6.05 -6.96 3.03
C ARG A 13 -6.28 -5.72 3.88
N LYS A 14 -6.22 -5.86 5.21
CA LYS A 14 -6.33 -4.72 6.13
C LYS A 14 -5.16 -3.76 5.95
N GLY A 15 -3.94 -4.26 5.91
CA GLY A 15 -2.73 -3.47 5.71
C GLY A 15 -2.71 -2.71 4.38
N VAL A 16 -3.19 -3.34 3.29
CA VAL A 16 -3.33 -2.68 1.98
C VAL A 16 -4.36 -1.55 2.02
N ARG A 17 -5.53 -1.77 2.64
CA ARG A 17 -6.56 -0.73 2.77
C ARG A 17 -6.04 0.47 3.59
N GLU A 18 -5.36 0.19 4.70
CA GLU A 18 -4.75 1.22 5.54
C GLU A 18 -3.65 1.99 4.80
N ALA A 19 -2.84 1.28 4.01
CA ALA A 19 -1.82 1.91 3.16
C ALA A 19 -2.43 2.87 2.14
N CYS A 20 -3.51 2.47 1.45
CA CYS A 20 -4.17 3.37 0.51
C CYS A 20 -4.73 4.61 1.22
N SER A 21 -5.38 4.45 2.38
CA SER A 21 -5.90 5.60 3.15
C SER A 21 -4.82 6.59 3.55
N ILE A 22 -3.65 6.11 3.98
CA ILE A 22 -2.52 6.97 4.35
C ILE A 22 -1.94 7.69 3.12
N LEU A 23 -1.84 6.98 1.98
CA LEU A 23 -1.32 7.56 0.74
C LEU A 23 -2.26 8.60 0.13
N ASP A 24 -3.58 8.40 0.23
CA ASP A 24 -4.58 9.38 -0.16
C ASP A 24 -4.47 10.66 0.68
N ASP A 25 -4.35 10.52 2.01
CA ASP A 25 -4.16 11.65 2.92
C ASP A 25 -2.85 12.40 2.62
N ALA A 26 -1.75 11.68 2.42
CA ALA A 26 -0.48 12.29 2.05
C ALA A 26 -0.56 13.04 0.71
N ARG A 27 -1.27 12.48 -0.28
CA ARG A 27 -1.53 13.13 -1.57
C ARG A 27 -2.34 14.42 -1.39
N LEU A 28 -3.38 14.41 -0.56
CA LEU A 28 -4.20 15.59 -0.26
C LEU A 28 -3.34 16.74 0.30
N HIS A 29 -2.35 16.40 1.11
CA HIS A 29 -1.42 17.36 1.73
C HIS A 29 -0.15 17.62 0.90
N SER A 30 -0.07 17.13 -0.34
CA SER A 30 1.11 17.25 -1.21
C SER A 30 2.41 16.78 -0.54
N SER A 31 2.31 15.75 0.30
CA SER A 31 3.41 15.23 1.12
C SER A 31 4.10 14.05 0.41
N PRO A 32 5.38 14.20 -0.03
CA PRO A 32 6.12 13.11 -0.63
C PRO A 32 6.25 11.94 0.36
N THR A 33 5.82 10.75 -0.05
CA THR A 33 5.78 9.57 0.84
C THR A 33 6.77 8.51 0.39
N TYR A 34 7.66 8.10 1.28
CA TYR A 34 8.58 6.98 1.05
C TYR A 34 7.97 5.67 1.56
N VAL A 35 7.64 4.77 0.64
CA VAL A 35 7.05 3.45 0.95
C VAL A 35 8.12 2.37 0.86
N HIS A 36 8.40 1.68 1.96
CA HIS A 36 9.37 0.58 1.99
C HIS A 36 8.88 -0.62 2.82
N CYS A 37 9.46 -1.79 2.55
CA CYS A 37 9.38 -2.96 3.42
C CYS A 37 10.80 -3.42 3.77
N LYS A 38 10.97 -4.56 4.44
CA LYS A 38 12.30 -5.02 4.88
C LYS A 38 13.29 -5.21 3.72
N VAL A 39 12.81 -5.69 2.58
CA VAL A 39 13.66 -6.04 1.42
C VAL A 39 13.22 -5.34 0.12
N GLY A 40 12.19 -4.50 0.18
CA GLY A 40 11.66 -3.76 -0.98
C GLY A 40 10.91 -4.57 -2.04
N LYS A 41 10.73 -5.89 -1.90
CA LYS A 41 10.24 -6.76 -3.01
C LYS A 41 8.75 -7.06 -3.02
N SER A 42 8.13 -7.24 -1.85
CA SER A 42 6.78 -7.80 -1.75
C SER A 42 5.78 -6.77 -1.20
N ARG A 43 5.80 -6.53 0.12
CA ARG A 43 4.78 -5.70 0.80
C ARG A 43 4.74 -4.25 0.34
N SER A 44 5.90 -3.62 0.16
CA SER A 44 5.96 -2.23 -0.32
C SER A 44 5.44 -2.09 -1.74
N VAL A 45 5.83 -3.03 -2.62
CA VAL A 45 5.38 -3.05 -4.02
C VAL A 45 3.87 -3.28 -4.07
N THR A 46 3.37 -4.24 -3.29
CA THR A 46 1.93 -4.54 -3.19
C THR A 46 1.13 -3.32 -2.74
N ALA A 47 1.58 -2.60 -1.71
CA ALA A 47 0.92 -1.38 -1.24
C ALA A 47 0.89 -0.29 -2.31
N VAL A 48 1.98 -0.08 -3.04
CA VAL A 48 2.05 0.92 -4.13
C VAL A 48 1.15 0.54 -5.29
N ILE A 49 1.19 -0.72 -5.76
CA ILE A 49 0.33 -1.19 -6.87
C ILE A 49 -1.14 -1.07 -6.49
N ALA A 50 -1.53 -1.53 -5.29
CA ALA A 50 -2.90 -1.43 -4.81
C ALA A 50 -3.39 0.01 -4.74
N TYR A 51 -2.53 0.94 -4.29
CA TYR A 51 -2.85 2.36 -4.29
C TYR A 51 -3.03 2.92 -5.71
N LEU A 52 -2.17 2.57 -6.67
CA LEU A 52 -2.31 3.05 -8.05
C LEU A 52 -3.60 2.55 -8.71
N ILE A 53 -3.96 1.29 -8.47
CA ILE A 53 -5.24 0.69 -8.86
C ILE A 53 -6.40 1.46 -8.24
N HIS A 54 -6.34 1.71 -6.93
CA HIS A 54 -7.38 2.44 -6.22
C HIS A 54 -7.52 3.89 -6.73
N ALA A 55 -6.43 4.64 -6.79
CA ALA A 55 -6.46 6.08 -7.03
C ALA A 55 -6.67 6.46 -8.49
N ASN A 56 -6.33 5.56 -9.42
CA ASN A 56 -6.41 5.81 -10.87
C ASN A 56 -7.37 4.84 -11.58
N HIS A 57 -8.06 3.97 -10.85
CA HIS A 57 -8.95 2.94 -11.40
C HIS A 57 -8.27 2.04 -12.43
N TRP A 58 -6.99 1.72 -12.24
CA TRP A 58 -6.27 0.80 -13.12
C TRP A 58 -6.73 -0.63 -12.89
N THR A 59 -6.80 -1.42 -13.94
CA THR A 59 -7.01 -2.86 -13.83
C THR A 59 -5.71 -3.53 -13.40
N LEU A 60 -5.82 -4.65 -12.68
CA LEU A 60 -4.69 -5.52 -12.36
C LEU A 60 -4.26 -6.31 -13.60
#